data_AF-A0A1J5F4B3-F1
#
_entry.id   AF-A0A1J5F4B3-F1
#
_cell.length_a   1.000
_cell.length_b   1.000
_cell.length_c   1.000
_cell.angle_alpha   90.00
_cell.angle_beta   90.00
_cell.angle_gamma   90.00
#
_symmetry.space_group_name_H-M   'P 1'
#
loop_
_entity.id
_entity.type
_entity.pdbx_description
1 polymer ?
#
loop_
_entity_poly.entity_id
_entity_poly.type
_entity_poly.pdbx_seq_one_letter_code
_entity_poly.pdbx_strand_id
1 'polypeptide(L)'
;MIKLADTRLITGILWSARILGLILLLLFVIFTFGGGMPNPVNLQVNEAFMFLGMFTILTGFLVALKWEGFGGILMIDGFILFMVVEFLSSGSLAVGLIFYLFPLNGLMFLFYWWQNYREKLKK
;
A
#
# COMPACT_ATOMS: atom_id res chain seq x y z
N MET A 1 15.75 -9.87 26.74
CA MET A 1 16.80 -9.09 26.05
C MET A 1 16.75 -9.40 24.57
N ILE A 2 16.11 -8.54 23.77
CA ILE A 2 16.22 -8.61 22.32
C ILE A 2 17.52 -7.92 21.92
N LYS A 3 18.28 -8.57 21.03
CA LYS A 3 19.60 -8.11 20.59
C LYS A 3 19.43 -6.78 19.85
N LEU A 4 20.32 -5.82 20.09
CA LEU A 4 20.40 -4.53 19.38
C LEU A 4 20.34 -4.65 17.84
N ALA A 5 20.67 -5.83 17.30
CA ALA A 5 20.54 -6.17 15.89
C ALA A 5 19.07 -6.17 15.40
N ASP A 6 18.11 -6.67 16.19
CA ASP A 6 16.69 -6.67 15.82
C ASP A 6 16.15 -5.25 15.68
N THR A 7 16.54 -4.34 16.57
CA THR A 7 16.08 -2.94 16.51
C THR A 7 16.57 -2.23 15.24
N ARG A 8 17.80 -2.51 14.80
CA ARG A 8 18.35 -1.95 13.55
C ARG A 8 17.66 -2.53 12.32
N LEU A 9 17.37 -3.83 12.31
CA LEU A 9 16.65 -4.48 11.22
C LEU A 9 15.21 -3.97 11.10
N ILE A 10 14.49 -3.88 12.21
CA ILE A 10 13.11 -3.35 12.25
C ILE A 10 13.06 -1.89 11.79
N THR A 11 14.04 -1.08 12.21
CA THR A 11 14.17 0.31 11.75
C THR A 11 14.49 0.37 10.25
N GLY A 12 15.35 -0.51 9.75
CA GLY A 12 15.63 -0.65 8.33
C GLY A 12 14.38 -0.96 7.52
N ILE A 13 13.57 -1.93 7.95
CA ILE A 13 12.29 -2.30 7.32
C ILE A 13 11.35 -1.09 7.23
N LEU A 14 11.25 -0.29 8.30
CA LEU A 14 10.40 0.90 8.30
C LEU A 14 10.86 1.96 7.29
N TRP A 15 12.17 2.23 7.24
CA TRP A 15 12.71 3.17 6.26
C TRP A 15 12.55 2.66 4.83
N SER A 16 12.76 1.38 4.60
CA SER A 16 12.49 0.75 3.30
C SER A 16 11.02 0.87 2.90
N ALA A 17 10.07 0.63 3.83
CA ALA A 17 8.63 0.79 3.57
C ALA A 17 8.26 2.24 3.22
N ARG A 18 8.84 3.22 3.92
CA ARG A 18 8.64 4.65 3.64
C ARG A 18 9.18 5.06 2.27
N ILE A 19 10.41 4.65 1.95
CA ILE A 19 11.03 4.95 0.65
C ILE A 19 10.25 4.28 -0.48
N LEU A 20 9.93 2.99 -0.33
CA LEU A 20 9.13 2.25 -1.30
C LEU A 20 7.77 2.90 -1.51
N GLY A 21 7.09 3.32 -0.43
CA GLY A 21 5.79 3.95 -0.53
C GLY A 21 5.82 5.32 -1.18
N LEU A 22 6.86 6.11 -0.91
CA LEU A 22 7.05 7.38 -1.60
C LEU A 22 7.30 7.17 -3.10
N ILE A 23 8.12 6.18 -3.47
CA ILE A 23 8.37 5.84 -4.88
C ILE A 23 7.06 5.40 -5.56
N LEU A 24 6.29 4.50 -4.93
CA LEU A 24 5.02 4.02 -5.47
C LEU A 24 3.98 5.15 -5.59
N LEU A 25 3.94 6.07 -4.63
CA LEU A 25 3.08 7.25 -4.68
C LEU A 25 3.47 8.17 -5.85
N LEU A 26 4.75 8.49 -5.99
CA LEU A 26 5.24 9.33 -7.09
C LEU A 26 4.95 8.68 -8.45
N LEU A 27 5.18 7.37 -8.55
CA LEU A 27 4.91 6.62 -9.76
C LEU A 27 3.42 6.67 -10.11
N PHE A 28 2.53 6.43 -9.14
CA PHE A 28 1.10 6.55 -9.35
C PHE A 28 0.69 7.94 -9.83
N VAL A 29 1.22 9.00 -9.21
CA VAL A 29 0.96 10.38 -9.63
C VAL A 29 1.44 10.62 -11.06
N ILE A 30 2.66 10.19 -11.41
CA ILE A 30 3.20 10.35 -12.77
C ILE A 30 2.35 9.59 -13.80
N PHE A 31 1.92 8.36 -13.52
CA PHE A 31 1.09 7.61 -14.45
C PHE A 31 -0.31 8.24 -14.61
N THR A 32 -0.90 8.70 -13.51
CA THR A 32 -2.24 9.29 -13.51
C THR A 32 -2.28 10.64 -14.21
N PHE A 33 -1.30 11.52 -13.94
CA PHE A 33 -1.27 12.87 -14.47
C PHE A 33 -0.43 13.03 -15.75
N GLY A 34 0.55 12.15 -15.97
CA GLY A 34 1.47 12.20 -17.11
C GLY A 34 1.03 11.40 -18.34
N GLY A 35 0.20 10.37 -18.17
CA GLY A 35 -0.26 9.51 -19.28
C GLY A 35 -1.44 10.04 -20.09
N GLY A 36 -2.08 11.13 -19.65
CA GLY A 36 -3.38 11.57 -20.15
C GLY A 36 -4.50 10.79 -19.46
N MET A 37 -5.04 11.39 -18.40
CA MET A 37 -6.14 10.81 -17.62
C MET A 37 -7.32 10.49 -18.56
N PRO A 38 -7.84 9.25 -18.59
CA PRO A 38 -9.11 8.98 -19.26
C PRO A 38 -10.14 9.96 -18.72
N ASN A 39 -10.95 10.56 -19.59
CA ASN A 39 -11.88 11.62 -19.20
C ASN A 39 -12.73 11.14 -18.01
N PRO A 40 -12.60 11.74 -16.80
CA PRO A 40 -13.21 11.21 -15.58
C PRO A 40 -14.75 11.21 -15.63
N VAL A 41 -15.34 11.88 -16.62
CA VAL A 41 -16.77 11.94 -16.90
C VAL A 41 -17.30 10.68 -17.60
N ASN A 42 -16.43 9.88 -18.24
CA ASN A 42 -16.81 8.68 -19.00
C ASN A 42 -16.28 7.37 -18.39
N LEU A 43 -15.81 7.40 -17.14
CA LEU A 43 -15.31 6.19 -16.47
C LEU A 43 -16.44 5.18 -16.30
N GLN A 44 -16.21 3.94 -16.73
CA GLN A 44 -17.09 2.84 -16.38
C GLN A 44 -17.08 2.66 -14.86
N VAL A 45 -18.20 2.18 -14.29
CA VAL A 45 -18.36 1.98 -12.84
C VAL A 45 -17.19 1.18 -12.25
N ASN A 46 -16.73 0.16 -12.97
CA ASN A 46 -15.61 -0.68 -12.56
C ASN A 46 -14.30 0.11 -12.46
N GLU A 47 -14.01 0.96 -13.45
CA GLU A 47 -12.81 1.81 -13.44
C GLU A 47 -12.83 2.78 -12.26
N ALA A 48 -14.00 3.35 -11.93
CA ALA A 48 -14.16 4.22 -10.77
C ALA A 48 -13.83 3.49 -9.45
N PHE A 49 -14.27 2.24 -9.29
CA PHE A 49 -13.93 1.42 -8.12
C PHE A 49 -12.45 1.03 -8.07
N MET A 50 -11.81 0.78 -9.21
CA MET A 50 -10.36 0.56 -9.27
C MET A 50 -9.59 1.81 -8.82
N PHE A 51 -10.00 2.99 -9.29
CA PHE A 51 -9.43 4.26 -8.84
C PHE A 51 -9.65 4.46 -7.33
N LEU A 52 -10.82 4.12 -6.81
CA LEU A 52 -11.11 4.18 -5.38
C LEU A 52 -10.21 3.22 -4.57
N GLY A 53 -9.97 2.01 -5.07
CA GLY A 53 -9.00 1.08 -4.49
C GLY A 53 -7.60 1.68 -4.43
N MET A 54 -7.11 2.23 -5.54
CA MET A 54 -5.80 2.88 -5.59
C MET A 54 -5.71 4.11 -4.68
N PHE A 55 -6.74 4.94 -4.62
CA PHE A 55 -6.83 6.05 -3.66
C PHE A 55 -6.79 5.56 -2.22
N THR A 56 -7.49 4.48 -1.91
CA THR A 56 -7.47 3.85 -0.59
C THR A 56 -6.06 3.40 -0.22
N ILE A 57 -5.32 2.81 -1.16
CA ILE A 57 -3.91 2.44 -0.93
C ILE A 57 -3.05 3.66 -0.62
N LEU A 58 -3.19 4.75 -1.39
CA LEU A 58 -2.40 5.98 -1.18
C LEU A 58 -2.72 6.65 0.15
N THR A 59 -4.00 6.77 0.48
CA THR A 59 -4.41 7.29 1.79
C THR A 59 -3.92 6.39 2.91
N GLY A 60 -3.96 5.06 2.72
CA GLY A 60 -3.36 4.09 3.63
C GLY A 60 -1.88 4.33 3.88
N PHE A 61 -1.09 4.61 2.83
CA PHE A 61 0.32 4.98 2.97
C PHE A 61 0.49 6.28 3.79
N LEU A 62 -0.27 7.34 3.47
CA LEU A 62 -0.20 8.60 4.21
C LEU A 62 -0.56 8.43 5.68
N VAL A 63 -1.57 7.61 5.97
CA VAL A 63 -1.97 7.23 7.32
C VAL A 63 -0.88 6.41 8.00
N ALA A 64 -0.24 5.47 7.29
CA ALA A 64 0.84 4.62 7.80
C ALA A 64 2.07 5.41 8.26
N LEU A 65 2.28 6.64 7.77
CA LEU A 65 3.37 7.51 8.23
C LEU A 65 3.23 7.90 9.71
N LYS A 66 2.00 7.99 10.22
CA LYS A 66 1.71 8.34 11.63
C LYS A 66 1.11 7.17 12.42
N TRP A 67 0.34 6.29 11.75
CA TRP A 67 -0.41 5.16 12.32
C TRP A 67 -0.09 3.92 11.49
N GLU A 68 1.07 3.30 11.73
CA GLU A 68 1.64 2.27 10.86
C GLU A 68 0.70 1.08 10.64
N GLY A 69 0.08 0.58 11.72
CA GLY A 69 -0.83 -0.57 11.65
C GLY A 69 -2.10 -0.26 10.86
N PHE A 70 -2.78 0.83 11.18
CA PHE A 70 -4.04 1.18 10.50
C PHE A 70 -3.80 1.53 9.03
N GLY A 71 -2.72 2.25 8.73
CA GLY A 71 -2.35 2.56 7.35
C GLY A 71 -1.97 1.32 6.53
N GLY A 72 -1.26 0.36 7.14
CA GLY A 72 -0.95 -0.91 6.49
C GLY A 72 -2.18 -1.76 6.17
N ILE A 73 -3.19 -1.79 7.05
CA ILE A 73 -4.49 -2.43 6.77
C ILE A 73 -5.17 -1.76 5.57
N LEU A 74 -5.28 -0.44 5.58
CA LEU A 74 -5.90 0.31 4.48
C LEU A 74 -5.21 0.05 3.13
N MET A 75 -3.88 -0.09 3.12
CA MET A 75 -3.13 -0.43 1.91
C MET A 75 -3.48 -1.83 1.39
N ILE A 76 -3.66 -2.80 2.28
CA ILE A 76 -4.05 -4.16 1.87
C ILE A 76 -5.51 -4.19 1.40
N ASP A 77 -6.42 -3.56 2.13
CA ASP A 77 -7.84 -3.51 1.79
C ASP A 77 -8.07 -2.80 0.45
N GLY A 78 -7.39 -1.68 0.22
CA GLY A 78 -7.43 -0.97 -1.06
C GLY A 78 -6.92 -1.82 -2.23
N PHE A 79 -5.87 -2.63 -2.00
CA PHE A 79 -5.35 -3.57 -3.01
C PHE A 79 -6.31 -4.73 -3.27
N ILE A 80 -6.93 -5.29 -2.22
CA ILE A 80 -7.94 -6.34 -2.36
C ILE A 80 -9.12 -5.81 -3.19
N LEU A 81 -9.61 -4.61 -2.88
CA LEU A 81 -10.67 -3.97 -3.65
C LEU A 81 -10.29 -3.82 -5.13
N PHE A 82 -9.09 -3.30 -5.40
CA PHE A 82 -8.57 -3.17 -6.76
C PHE A 82 -8.54 -4.51 -7.51
N MET A 83 -7.99 -5.55 -6.88
CA MET A 83 -7.87 -6.89 -7.49
C MET A 83 -9.22 -7.58 -7.70
N VAL A 84 -10.17 -7.42 -6.77
CA VAL A 84 -11.51 -7.98 -6.93
C VAL A 84 -12.22 -7.33 -8.11
N VAL A 85 -12.14 -6.00 -8.23
CA VAL A 85 -12.80 -5.28 -9.33
C VAL A 85 -12.13 -5.59 -10.67
N GLU A 86 -10.79 -5.71 -10.71
CA GLU A 86 -10.04 -6.17 -11.88
C GLU A 86 -10.46 -7.57 -12.30
N PHE A 87 -10.48 -8.52 -11.37
CA PHE A 87 -10.89 -9.88 -11.64
C PHE A 87 -12.32 -9.97 -12.20
N LEU A 88 -13.26 -9.20 -11.62
CA LEU A 88 -14.64 -9.15 -12.09
C LEU A 88 -14.77 -8.48 -13.46
N SER A 89 -13.84 -7.61 -13.85
CA SER A 89 -13.90 -6.86 -15.10
C SER A 89 -13.19 -7.57 -16.25
N SER A 90 -11.98 -8.08 -16.03
CA SER A 90 -11.13 -8.69 -17.05
C SER A 90 -11.09 -10.21 -17.01
N GLY A 91 -11.59 -10.83 -15.93
CA GLY A 91 -11.50 -12.28 -15.70
C GLY A 91 -10.07 -12.78 -15.41
N SER A 92 -9.12 -11.85 -15.23
CA SER A 92 -7.70 -12.15 -15.06
C SER A 92 -7.13 -11.48 -13.82
N LEU A 93 -6.19 -12.15 -13.16
CA LEU A 93 -5.38 -11.58 -12.08
C LEU A 93 -3.99 -11.15 -12.56
N ALA A 94 -3.77 -11.14 -13.87
CA ALA A 94 -2.50 -10.78 -14.48
C ALA A 94 -2.32 -9.25 -14.49
N VAL A 95 -2.19 -8.67 -13.30
CA VAL A 95 -1.74 -7.29 -13.12
C VAL A 95 -0.22 -7.23 -13.19
N GLY A 96 0.32 -6.11 -13.67
CA GLY A 96 1.76 -5.93 -13.75
C GLY A 96 2.44 -6.12 -12.39
N LEU A 97 3.65 -6.69 -12.38
CA LEU A 97 4.39 -7.02 -11.14
C LEU A 97 4.50 -5.85 -10.16
N ILE A 98 4.54 -4.63 -10.68
CA ILE A 98 4.62 -3.39 -9.89
C ILE A 98 3.42 -3.23 -8.94
N PHE A 99 2.23 -3.74 -9.30
CA PHE A 99 1.03 -3.63 -8.46
C PHE A 99 1.15 -4.46 -7.18
N TYR A 100 1.91 -5.56 -7.19
CA TYR A 100 2.16 -6.36 -5.98
C TYR A 100 3.10 -5.68 -4.98
N LEU A 101 3.79 -4.61 -5.37
CA LEU A 101 4.61 -3.82 -4.44
C LEU A 101 3.78 -2.98 -3.47
N PHE A 102 2.55 -2.62 -3.83
CA PHE A 102 1.64 -1.88 -2.96
C PHE A 102 1.21 -2.68 -1.71
N PRO A 103 0.67 -3.91 -1.80
CA PRO A 103 0.34 -4.70 -0.62
C PRO A 103 1.61 -5.15 0.12
N LEU A 104 2.72 -5.39 -0.58
CA LEU A 104 4.01 -5.67 0.06
C LEU A 104 4.42 -4.54 1.01
N ASN A 105 4.26 -3.30 0.58
CA ASN A 105 4.54 -2.15 1.44
C ASN A 105 3.59 -2.08 2.65
N GLY A 106 2.29 -2.32 2.45
CA GLY A 106 1.33 -2.42 3.56
C GLY A 106 1.73 -3.50 4.57
N LEU A 107 2.18 -4.67 4.10
CA LEU A 107 2.70 -5.75 4.94
C LEU A 107 3.95 -5.35 5.72
N MET A 108 4.85 -4.55 5.14
CA MET A 108 6.03 -4.06 5.86
C MET A 108 5.64 -3.13 7.01
N PHE A 109 4.66 -2.23 6.80
CA PHE A 109 4.12 -1.38 7.87
C PHE A 109 3.41 -2.19 8.97
N LEU A 110 2.63 -3.20 8.59
CA LEU A 110 1.98 -4.10 9.55
C LEU A 110 2.98 -4.93 10.35
N PHE A 111 4.01 -5.46 9.70
CA PHE A 111 5.05 -6.21 10.37
C PHE A 111 5.79 -5.34 11.39
N TYR A 112 6.15 -4.11 11.01
CA TYR A 112 6.74 -3.14 11.93
C TYR A 112 5.82 -2.85 13.12
N TRP A 113 4.54 -2.58 12.87
CA TRP A 113 3.56 -2.29 13.91
C TRP A 113 3.38 -3.46 14.88
N TRP A 114 3.28 -4.68 14.36
CA TRP A 114 3.14 -5.90 15.15
C TRP A 114 4.35 -6.15 16.05
N GLN A 115 5.56 -5.97 15.53
CA GLN A 115 6.79 -6.10 16.32
C GLN A 115 6.83 -5.05 17.43
N ASN A 116 6.52 -3.78 17.11
CA ASN A 116 6.47 -2.70 18.09
C ASN A 116 5.42 -2.93 19.18
N TYR A 117 4.26 -3.50 18.81
CA TYR A 117 3.20 -3.86 19.76
C TYR A 117 3.64 -4.98 20.71
N ARG A 118 4.29 -6.03 20.19
CA ARG A 118 4.84 -7.12 21.02
C ARG A 118 5.87 -6.66 22.02
N GLU A 119 6.70 -5.68 21.67
CA GLU A 119 7.69 -5.12 22.58
C GLU A 119 7.04 -4.32 23.73
N LYS A 120 5.94 -3.62 23.45
CA LYS A 120 5.20 -2.90 24.49
C LYS A 120 4.55 -3.84 25.52
N LEU A 121 4.08 -5.02 25.10
CA LEU A 121 3.45 -6.01 25.98
C LEU A 121 4.44 -6.75 26.90
N LYS A 122 5.75 -6.70 26.61
CA LYS A 122 6.79 -7.33 27.44
C LYS A 122 7.33 -6.39 28.52
N LYS A 123 6.92 -5.12 28.52
CA LYS A 123 7.26 -4.12 29.54
C LYS A 123 6.15 -4.03 30.56
#